data_AF-A0A957YJN7-F1
#
_entry.id   AF-A0A957YJN7-F1
#
_cell.length_a   1.000
_cell.length_b   1.000
_cell.length_c   1.000
_cell.angle_alpha   90.00
_cell.angle_beta   90.00
_cell.angle_gamma   90.00
#
_symmetry.space_group_name_H-M   'P 1'
#
loop_
_entity.id
_entity.type
_entity.pdbx_description
1 polymer ?
#
loop_
_entity_poly.entity_id
_entity_poly.type
_entity_poly.pdbx_seq_one_letter_code
_entity_poly.pdbx_strand_id
1 'polypeptide(L)' 'RGEVDRVLPMVTTTPAQVLGLRDYGVYEGAAANLVILDARDWHTAIQFQAEKALVMLRGEVVVRNERRTEWGA' A
#
# COMPACT_ATOMS: atom_id res chain seq x y z
N ARG A 1 0.63 -20.63 2.51
CA ARG A 1 1.38 -19.35 2.57
C ARG A 1 2.62 -19.52 1.72
N GLY A 2 2.63 -18.94 0.52
CA GLY A 2 3.70 -19.12 -0.46
C GLY A 2 4.77 -18.05 -0.35
N GLU A 3 5.67 -18.00 -1.34
CA GLU A 3 6.80 -17.07 -1.44
C GLU A 3 6.40 -15.59 -1.62
N VAL A 4 5.11 -15.31 -1.80
CA VAL A 4 4.55 -13.98 -2.10
C VAL A 4 4.85 -12.94 -1.02
N ASP A 5 5.00 -13.36 0.24
CA ASP A 5 5.38 -12.45 1.34
C ASP A 5 6.80 -11.86 1.12
N ARG A 6 7.66 -12.54 0.35
CA ARG A 6 8.99 -12.01 -0.03
C ARG A 6 8.93 -10.93 -1.11
N VAL A 7 7.82 -10.84 -1.84
CA VAL A 7 7.66 -9.89 -2.95
C VAL A 7 7.33 -8.49 -2.43
N LEU A 8 6.67 -8.36 -1.26
CA LEU A 8 6.34 -7.04 -0.70
C LEU A 8 7.58 -6.17 -0.47
N PRO A 9 8.65 -6.68 0.20
CA PRO A 9 9.90 -5.93 0.32
C PRO A 9 10.48 -5.43 -1.01
N MET A 10 10.37 -6.23 -2.08
CA MET A 10 10.94 -5.90 -3.39
C MET A 10 10.34 -4.62 -4.01
N VAL A 11 9.13 -4.25 -3.63
CA VAL A 11 8.44 -3.04 -4.12
C VAL A 11 8.22 -1.97 -3.05
N THR A 12 8.73 -2.20 -1.82
CA THR A 12 8.60 -1.26 -0.70
C THR A 12 9.96 -0.95 -0.08
N THR A 13 10.41 -1.77 0.87
CA THR A 13 11.61 -1.51 1.69
C THR A 13 12.90 -1.67 0.91
N THR A 14 13.00 -2.61 -0.05
CA THR A 14 14.22 -2.81 -0.83
C THR A 14 14.55 -1.58 -1.69
N PRO A 15 13.62 -1.02 -2.51
CA PRO A 15 13.89 0.23 -3.22
C PRO A 15 14.18 1.41 -2.29
N ALA A 16 13.51 1.49 -1.14
CA ALA A 16 13.76 2.55 -0.17
C ALA A 16 15.20 2.51 0.37
N GLN A 17 15.72 1.32 0.66
CA GLN A 17 17.12 1.12 1.07
C GLN A 17 18.09 1.48 -0.06
N VAL A 18 17.81 1.04 -1.30
CA VAL A 18 18.65 1.36 -2.48
C VAL A 18 18.73 2.87 -2.73
N LEU A 19 17.62 3.59 -2.51
CA LEU A 19 17.56 5.05 -2.63
C LEU A 19 18.12 5.80 -1.41
N GLY A 20 18.53 5.09 -0.36
CA GLY A 20 19.06 5.69 0.86
C GLY A 20 18.01 6.41 1.72
N LEU A 21 16.73 6.04 1.61
CA LEU A 21 15.67 6.60 2.45
C LEU A 21 15.85 6.12 3.90
N ARG A 22 16.04 7.07 4.82
CA ARG A 22 16.32 6.79 6.23
C ARG A 22 15.06 6.68 7.09
N ASP A 23 13.97 7.29 6.66
CA ASP A 23 12.67 7.34 7.35
C ASP A 23 11.60 6.78 6.41
N TYR A 24 11.59 5.45 6.25
CA TYR A 24 10.66 4.73 5.37
C TYR A 24 10.03 3.56 6.11
N GLY A 25 8.71 3.55 6.18
CA GLY A 25 7.93 2.49 6.80
C GLY A 25 6.71 3.03 7.52
N VAL A 26 6.03 2.13 8.22
CA VAL A 26 4.86 2.46 9.05
C VAL A 26 5.24 2.13 10.49
N TYR A 27 5.65 3.14 11.24
CA TYR A 27 6.01 3.05 12.65
C TYR A 27 5.77 4.40 13.34
N GLU A 28 5.73 4.40 14.67
CA GLU A 28 5.52 5.62 15.45
C GLU A 28 6.66 6.62 15.23
N GLY A 29 6.30 7.86 14.89
CA GLY A 29 7.27 8.94 14.60
C GLY A 29 7.70 9.02 13.13
N ALA A 30 7.38 8.04 12.29
CA ALA A 30 7.60 8.14 10.84
C ALA A 30 6.71 9.23 10.22
N ALA A 31 7.18 9.85 9.14
CA ALA A 31 6.30 10.66 8.31
C ALA A 31 5.11 9.83 7.79
N ALA A 32 3.89 10.38 7.87
CA ALA A 32 2.66 9.71 7.43
C ALA A 32 2.55 9.63 5.90
N ASN A 33 3.40 8.82 5.29
CA ASN A 33 3.46 8.50 3.87
C ASN A 33 3.04 7.03 3.69
N LEU A 34 1.80 6.80 3.27
CA LEU A 34 1.27 5.44 3.13
C LEU A 34 0.23 5.31 2.02
N VAL A 35 0.02 4.07 1.58
CA VAL A 35 -1.01 3.70 0.62
C VAL A 35 -1.91 2.65 1.26
N ILE A 36 -3.22 2.85 1.17
CA ILE A 36 -4.23 1.87 1.57
C ILE A 36 -4.71 1.15 0.30
N LEU A 37 -4.62 -0.18 0.30
CA LEU A 37 -5.09 -1.03 -0.79
C LEU A 37 -6.43 -1.66 -0.42
N ASP A 38 -7.35 -1.77 -1.38
CA ASP A 38 -8.63 -2.51 -1.21
C ASP A 38 -8.37 -4.02 -1.29
N ALA A 39 -7.64 -4.55 -0.30
CA ALA A 39 -7.30 -5.96 -0.17
C ALA A 39 -7.10 -6.31 1.31
N ARG A 40 -7.38 -7.58 1.66
CA ARG A 40 -7.22 -8.09 3.02
C ARG A 40 -5.76 -8.39 3.39
N ASP A 41 -4.97 -8.75 2.39
CA ASP A 41 -3.57 -9.11 2.55
C ASP A 41 -2.79 -8.85 1.25
N TRP A 42 -1.47 -8.92 1.35
CA TRP A 42 -0.58 -8.65 0.23
C TRP A 42 -0.73 -9.65 -0.93
N HIS A 43 -1.01 -10.91 -0.60
CA HIS A 43 -1.22 -11.95 -1.61
C HIS A 43 -2.40 -11.60 -2.51
N THR A 44 -3.54 -11.27 -1.90
CA THR A 44 -4.75 -10.84 -2.59
C THR A 44 -4.52 -9.52 -3.33
N ALA A 45 -3.75 -8.60 -2.74
CA ALA A 45 -3.44 -7.31 -3.34
C ALA A 45 -2.69 -7.45 -4.68
N ILE A 46 -1.67 -8.33 -4.75
CA ILE A 46 -0.98 -8.61 -6.01
C ILE A 46 -1.89 -9.39 -6.95
N GLN A 47 -2.50 -10.49 -6.46
CA GLN A 47 -3.27 -11.41 -7.30
C GLN A 47 -4.36 -10.70 -8.10
N PHE A 48 -5.05 -9.74 -7.46
CA PHE A 48 -6.17 -9.02 -8.06
C PHE A 48 -5.82 -7.58 -8.46
N GLN A 49 -4.54 -7.18 -8.41
CA GLN A 49 -4.11 -5.80 -8.70
C GLN A 49 -4.96 -4.78 -7.94
N ALA A 50 -5.01 -4.92 -6.61
CA ALA A 50 -5.94 -4.18 -5.77
C ALA A 50 -5.82 -2.67 -5.95
N GLU A 51 -6.98 -2.03 -5.96
CA GLU A 51 -7.06 -0.59 -6.11
C GLU A 51 -6.48 0.14 -4.91
N LYS A 52 -5.87 1.29 -5.18
CA LYS A 52 -5.37 2.19 -4.13
C LYS A 52 -6.54 2.99 -3.58
N ALA A 53 -7.20 2.47 -2.55
CA ALA A 53 -8.33 3.15 -1.92
C ALA A 53 -7.95 4.57 -1.44
N LEU A 54 -6.73 4.73 -0.93
CA LEU A 54 -6.22 6.00 -0.44
C LEU A 54 -4.70 6.10 -0.60
N VAL A 55 -4.21 7.30 -0.92
CA VAL A 55 -2.79 7.66 -0.85
C VAL A 55 -2.64 8.86 0.07
N MET A 56 -1.77 8.74 1.06
CA MET A 56 -1.42 9.80 2.01
C MET A 56 0.04 10.19 1.84
N LEU A 57 0.30 11.50 1.81
CA LEU A 57 1.64 12.07 1.77
C LEU A 57 1.76 13.12 2.88
N ARG A 58 2.67 12.89 3.83
CA ARG A 58 2.94 13.76 4.99
C ARG A 58 1.68 14.11 5.79
N GLY A 59 0.80 13.14 5.99
CA GLY A 59 -0.45 13.31 6.75
C GLY A 59 -1.64 13.81 5.94
N GLU A 60 -1.41 14.23 4.68
CA GLU A 60 -2.48 14.73 3.81
C GLU A 60 -2.94 13.65 2.82
N VAL A 61 -4.25 13.50 2.68
CA VAL A 61 -4.84 12.60 1.69
C VAL A 61 -4.73 13.25 0.31
N VAL A 62 -3.85 12.72 -0.54
CA VAL A 62 -3.61 13.25 -1.90
C VAL A 62 -4.41 12.52 -2.98
N VAL A 63 -4.82 11.28 -2.72
CA VAL A 63 -5.70 10.50 -3.60
C VAL A 63 -6.70 9.73 -2.76
N ARG A 64 -7.95 9.70 -3.21
CA ARG A 64 -9.01 8.84 -2.68
C ARG A 64 -9.76 8.21 -3.86
N ASN A 65 -9.81 6.88 -3.89
CA ASN A 65 -10.60 6.14 -4.88
C ASN A 65 -11.81 5.51 -4.19
N GLU A 66 -12.97 5.59 -4.84
CA GLU A 66 -14.22 5.06 -4.32
C GLU A 66 -14.65 3.82 -5.11
N ARG A 67 -14.91 2.73 -4.39
CA ARG A 67 -15.53 1.54 -4.97
C ARG A 67 -17.01 1.56 -4.64
N ARG A 68 -17.84 1.50 -5.69
CA ARG A 68 -19.29 1.42 -5.57
C ARG A 68 -19.76 0.04 -5.99
N THR A 69 -20.71 -0.52 -5.24
CA THR A 69 -21.41 -1.75 -5.62
C THR A 69 -22.89 -1.43 -5.69
N GLU A 70 -23.46 -1.63 -6.86
CA GLU A 70 -24.89 -1.45 -7.12
C GLU A 70 -25.49 -2.82 -7.39
N TRP A 71 -26.60 -3.12 -6.73
CA TRP A 71 -27.33 -4.37 -6.91
C TRP A 71 -28.54 -4.06 -7.77
N GLY A 72 -28.65 -4.70 -8.94
CA GLY A 72 -29.84 -4.62 -9.78
C GLY A 72 -31.01 -5.36 -9.13
N ALA A 73 -32.20 -4.77 -9.20
CA ALA A 73 -33.45 -5.44 -8.86
C ALA A 73 -33.83 -6.50 -9.91
#